data_AF-A0A349HJ58-F1
#
_entry.id   AF-A0A349HJ58-F1
#
_cell.length_a   1.000
_cell.length_b   1.000
_cell.length_c   1.000
_cell.angle_alpha   90.00
_cell.angle_beta   90.00
_cell.angle_gamma   90.00
#
_symmetry.space_group_name_H-M   'P 1'
#
loop_
_entity.id
_entity.type
_entity.pdbx_description
1 polymer ?
#
loop_
_entity_poly.entity_id
_entity_poly.type
_entity_poly.pdbx_seq_one_letter_code
_entity_poly.pdbx_strand_id
1 'polypeptide(L)'
;MFGWIKGKVANAKKRVRIAKEVNPRTFRTMAREISELADACSQVCSPKSDMLKKVDRIKGEMEQLTDLTRQPEFKKLSVQRRMELRESMIQSKEQILESMQAAPSPTKLMQ
;
A
#
# COMPACT_ATOMS: atom_id res chain seq x y z
N MET A 1 -40.38 3.03 -15.35
CA MET A 1 -39.33 2.36 -16.18
C MET A 1 -37.90 2.91 -15.99
N PHE A 2 -37.64 3.95 -15.18
CA PHE A 2 -36.29 4.54 -15.00
C PHE A 2 -35.40 3.88 -13.92
N GLY A 3 -35.95 2.98 -13.08
CA GLY A 3 -35.19 2.33 -11.99
C GLY A 3 -34.13 1.33 -12.47
N TRP A 4 -34.41 0.59 -13.55
CA TRP A 4 -33.47 -0.40 -14.09
C TRP A 4 -32.24 0.25 -14.76
N ILE A 5 -32.43 1.42 -15.38
CA ILE A 5 -31.36 2.20 -16.00
C ILE A 5 -30.42 2.76 -14.92
N LYS A 6 -30.97 3.31 -13.82
CA LYS A 6 -30.18 3.77 -12.67
C LYS A 6 -29.34 2.64 -12.05
N GLY A 7 -29.92 1.44 -11.89
CA GLY A 7 -29.21 0.28 -11.36
C GLY A 7 -28.04 -0.17 -12.24
N LYS A 8 -28.22 -0.18 -13.57
CA LYS A 8 -27.14 -0.52 -14.51
C LYS A 8 -26.00 0.50 -14.49
N VAL A 9 -26.31 1.80 -14.42
CA VAL A 9 -25.29 2.86 -14.34
C VAL A 9 -24.50 2.77 -13.03
N ALA A 10 -25.17 2.53 -11.90
CA ALA A 10 -24.51 2.36 -10.61
C ALA A 10 -23.55 1.16 -10.61
N ASN A 11 -23.98 0.03 -11.19
CA ASN A 11 -23.16 -1.17 -11.32
C ASN A 11 -21.96 -0.95 -12.24
N ALA A 12 -22.12 -0.24 -13.36
CA ALA A 12 -21.02 0.12 -14.25
C ALA A 12 -20.01 1.03 -13.55
N LYS A 13 -20.47 2.06 -12.81
CA LYS A 13 -19.60 2.95 -12.03
C LYS A 13 -18.79 2.18 -10.98
N LYS A 14 -19.40 1.21 -10.29
CA LYS A 14 -18.72 0.34 -9.33
C LYS A 14 -17.63 -0.51 -10.00
N ARG A 15 -17.91 -1.08 -11.18
CA ARG A 15 -16.93 -1.87 -11.95
C ARG A 15 -15.74 -1.02 -12.42
N VAL A 16 -16.00 0.19 -12.93
CA VAL A 16 -14.94 1.12 -13.34
C VAL A 16 -14.08 1.53 -12.15
N ARG A 17 -14.69 1.79 -10.99
CA ARG A 17 -13.96 2.12 -9.76
C ARG A 17 -13.04 0.99 -9.34
N ILE A 18 -13.55 -0.23 -9.23
CA ILE A 18 -12.76 -1.41 -8.86
C ILE A 18 -11.61 -1.61 -9.85
N ALA A 19 -11.87 -1.47 -11.16
CA ALA A 19 -10.84 -1.61 -12.19
C ALA A 19 -9.71 -0.58 -12.06
N LYS A 20 -10.01 0.64 -11.61
CA LYS A 20 -8.99 1.66 -11.30
C LYS A 20 -8.21 1.31 -10.04
N GLU A 21 -8.90 0.84 -9.00
CA GLU A 21 -8.28 0.48 -7.71
C GLU A 21 -7.35 -0.74 -7.84
N VAL A 22 -7.67 -1.70 -8.72
CA VAL A 22 -6.83 -2.88 -8.98
C VAL A 22 -5.91 -2.74 -10.19
N ASN A 23 -5.74 -1.52 -10.73
CA ASN A 23 -4.85 -1.28 -11.86
C ASN A 23 -3.38 -1.48 -11.42
N PRO A 24 -2.53 -2.18 -12.20
CA PRO A 24 -1.12 -2.37 -11.88
C PRO A 24 -0.37 -1.07 -11.55
N ARG A 25 -0.72 0.04 -12.22
CA ARG A 25 -0.13 1.36 -11.94
C ARG A 25 -0.44 1.84 -10.52
N THR A 26 -1.65 1.60 -10.03
CA THR A 26 -2.07 1.93 -8.66
C THR A 26 -1.23 1.19 -7.63
N PHE A 27 -0.93 -0.10 -7.86
CA PHE A 27 -0.03 -0.88 -7.00
C PHE A 27 1.37 -0.28 -6.94
N ARG A 28 1.95 0.09 -8.09
CA ARG A 28 3.29 0.71 -8.12
C ARG A 28 3.33 2.03 -7.37
N THR A 29 2.29 2.85 -7.52
CA THR A 29 2.17 4.11 -6.77
C THR A 29 2.11 3.85 -5.27
N MET A 30 1.23 2.94 -4.82
CA MET A 30 1.14 2.59 -3.40
C MET A 30 2.43 1.97 -2.85
N ALA A 31 3.09 1.10 -3.64
CA ALA A 31 4.34 0.46 -3.23
C ALA A 31 5.43 1.50 -3.01
N ARG A 32 5.54 2.47 -3.93
CA ARG A 32 6.44 3.61 -3.79
C ARG A 32 6.14 4.44 -2.53
N GLU A 33 4.88 4.80 -2.30
CA GLU A 33 4.48 5.56 -1.09
C GLU A 33 4.86 4.80 0.20
N ILE A 34 4.65 3.48 0.24
CA ILE A 34 5.00 2.66 1.39
C ILE A 34 6.51 2.59 1.57
N SER A 35 7.28 2.43 0.50
CA SER A 35 8.75 2.48 0.55
C SER A 35 9.26 3.83 1.05
N GLU A 36 8.68 4.95 0.60
CA GLU A 36 9.04 6.29 1.06
C GLU A 36 8.72 6.48 2.57
N LEU A 37 7.59 5.96 3.05
CA LEU A 37 7.26 5.95 4.48
C LEU A 37 8.21 5.07 5.30
N ALA A 38 8.55 3.90 4.76
CA ALA A 38 9.52 2.99 5.35
C ALA A 38 10.89 3.68 5.48
N ASP A 39 11.35 4.37 4.43
CA ASP A 39 12.58 5.15 4.46
C ASP A 39 12.54 6.25 5.53
N ALA A 40 11.46 7.03 5.61
CA ALA A 40 11.29 8.03 6.65
C ALA A 40 11.31 7.42 8.07
N CYS A 41 10.66 6.27 8.25
CA CYS A 41 10.67 5.54 9.52
C CYS A 41 12.08 5.07 9.90
N SER A 42 12.86 4.59 8.92
CA SER A 42 14.23 4.13 9.16
C SER A 42 15.16 5.23 9.69
N GLN A 43 14.93 6.48 9.28
CA GLN A 43 15.75 7.64 9.69
C GLN A 43 15.52 8.04 11.15
N VAL A 44 14.34 7.76 11.71
CA VAL A 44 13.98 8.12 13.09
C VAL A 44 14.17 6.95 14.07
N CYS A 45 14.38 5.74 13.57
CA CYS A 45 14.54 4.54 14.37
C CYS A 45 16.01 4.31 14.78
N SER A 46 16.22 3.70 15.95
CA SER A 46 17.58 3.36 16.41
C SER A 46 18.20 2.25 15.54
N PRO A 47 19.51 2.32 15.19
CA PRO A 47 20.20 1.40 14.26
C PRO A 47 20.13 -0.11 14.57
N LYS A 48 19.76 -0.50 15.80
CA LYS A 48 19.67 -1.90 16.24
C LYS A 48 18.23 -2.34 16.56
N SER A 49 17.24 -1.52 16.23
CA SER A 49 15.84 -1.85 16.51
C SER A 49 15.36 -2.98 15.59
N ASP A 50 14.55 -3.89 16.12
CA ASP A 50 13.84 -4.88 15.30
C ASP A 50 12.88 -4.21 14.30
N MET A 51 12.51 -2.96 14.58
CA MET A 51 11.76 -2.12 13.65
C MET A 51 12.50 -1.88 12.34
N LEU A 52 13.81 -1.60 12.35
CA LEU A 52 14.57 -1.42 11.11
C LEU A 52 14.52 -2.67 10.22
N LYS A 53 14.69 -3.86 10.81
CA LYS A 53 14.57 -5.13 10.06
C LYS A 53 13.18 -5.28 9.43
N LYS A 54 12.13 -4.88 10.15
CA LYS A 54 10.75 -4.93 9.67
C LYS A 54 10.54 -3.96 8.50
N VAL A 55 11.05 -2.73 8.62
CA VAL A 55 11.01 -1.70 7.57
C VAL A 55 11.74 -2.15 6.31
N ASP A 56 12.96 -2.70 6.45
CA ASP A 56 13.73 -3.20 5.32
C ASP A 56 13.03 -4.36 4.61
N ARG A 57 12.42 -5.26 5.38
CA ARG A 57 11.61 -6.34 4.82
C ARG A 57 10.42 -5.80 4.01
N ILE A 58 9.68 -4.82 4.56
CA ILE A 58 8.55 -4.20 3.84
C ILE A 58 9.03 -3.55 2.54
N LYS A 59 10.17 -2.86 2.54
CA LYS A 59 10.77 -2.30 1.32
C LYS A 59 11.03 -3.37 0.27
N GLY A 60 11.63 -4.48 0.66
CA GLY A 60 11.87 -5.63 -0.24
C GLY A 60 10.57 -6.22 -0.80
N GLU A 61 9.53 -6.36 0.04
CA GLU A 61 8.21 -6.83 -0.40
C GLU A 61 7.55 -5.84 -1.40
N MET A 62 7.71 -4.53 -1.20
CA MET A 62 7.19 -3.50 -2.12
C MET A 62 7.93 -3.49 -3.47
N GLU A 63 9.23 -3.75 -3.47
CA GLU A 63 10.03 -3.90 -4.69
C GLU A 63 9.60 -5.14 -5.48
N GLN A 64 9.50 -6.29 -4.82
CA GLN A 64 9.00 -7.53 -5.43
C GLN A 64 7.60 -7.35 -6.01
N LEU A 65 6.70 -6.67 -5.29
CA LEU A 65 5.36 -6.39 -5.77
C LEU A 65 5.38 -5.45 -6.98
N THR A 66 6.25 -4.44 -6.98
CA THR A 66 6.45 -3.53 -8.12
C THR A 66 6.88 -4.31 -9.35
N ASP A 67 7.82 -5.24 -9.23
CA ASP A 67 8.26 -6.09 -10.33
C ASP A 67 7.17 -7.05 -10.79
N LEU A 68 6.44 -7.67 -9.87
CA LEU A 68 5.30 -8.52 -10.20
C LEU A 68 4.27 -7.74 -11.03
N THR A 69 3.96 -6.48 -10.68
CA THR A 69 2.99 -5.67 -11.43
C THR A 69 3.45 -5.31 -12.85
N ARG A 70 4.73 -5.48 -13.18
CA ARG A 70 5.27 -5.31 -14.54
C ARG A 70 5.03 -6.55 -15.40
N GLN A 71 4.85 -7.71 -14.78
CA GLN A 71 4.63 -8.97 -15.48
C GLN A 71 3.19 -9.07 -16.03
N PRO A 72 2.99 -9.66 -17.22
CA PRO A 72 1.66 -9.98 -17.75
C PRO A 72 0.81 -10.83 -16.80
N GLU A 73 1.46 -11.69 -16.01
CA GLU A 73 0.88 -12.61 -15.03
C GLU A 73 0.05 -11.88 -13.99
N PHE A 74 0.47 -10.68 -13.58
CA PHE A 74 -0.27 -9.88 -12.62
C PHE A 74 -1.64 -9.43 -13.16
N LYS A 75 -1.75 -9.18 -14.47
CA LYS A 75 -3.04 -8.85 -15.09
C LYS A 75 -3.98 -10.06 -15.14
N LYS A 76 -3.43 -11.27 -15.18
CA LYS A 76 -4.16 -12.55 -15.15
C LYS A 76 -4.71 -12.88 -13.75
N LEU A 77 -4.19 -12.24 -12.69
CA LEU A 77 -4.74 -12.39 -11.34
C LEU A 77 -6.22 -12.00 -11.30
N SER A 78 -6.99 -12.76 -10.52
CA SER A 78 -8.38 -12.43 -10.27
C SER A 78 -8.49 -11.04 -9.61
N VAL A 79 -9.61 -10.36 -9.83
CA VAL A 79 -9.88 -9.06 -9.18
C VAL A 79 -9.82 -9.22 -7.65
N GLN A 80 -10.39 -10.31 -7.13
CA GLN A 80 -10.36 -10.63 -5.70
C GLN A 80 -8.93 -10.70 -5.16
N ARG A 81 -8.03 -11.43 -5.86
CA ARG A 81 -6.64 -11.55 -5.42
C ARG A 81 -5.90 -10.21 -5.43
N ARG A 82 -6.19 -9.35 -6.42
CA ARG A 82 -5.64 -7.99 -6.44
C ARG A 82 -6.18 -7.15 -5.28
N MET A 83 -7.47 -7.26 -4.95
CA MET A 83 -8.04 -6.56 -3.79
C MET A 83 -7.37 -7.00 -2.48
N GLU A 84 -7.13 -8.30 -2.29
CA GLU A 84 -6.40 -8.82 -1.13
C GLU A 84 -4.99 -8.24 -1.04
N LEU A 85 -4.25 -8.22 -2.15
CA LEU A 85 -2.91 -7.61 -2.19
C LEU A 85 -2.95 -6.13 -1.79
N ARG A 86 -3.95 -5.39 -2.28
CA ARG A 86 -4.12 -3.98 -1.92
C ARG A 86 -4.42 -3.81 -0.43
N GLU A 87 -5.24 -4.68 0.16
CA GLU A 87 -5.53 -4.64 1.58
C GLU A 87 -4.29 -4.91 2.43
N SER A 88 -3.48 -5.91 2.07
CA SER A 88 -2.20 -6.19 2.75
C SER A 88 -1.23 -5.01 2.68
N MET A 89 -1.22 -4.25 1.57
CA MET A 89 -0.42 -3.03 1.47
C MET A 89 -0.91 -1.93 2.41
N ILE A 90 -2.23 -1.74 2.54
CA ILE A 90 -2.82 -0.77 3.48
C ILE A 90 -2.42 -1.12 4.91
N GLN A 91 -2.55 -2.39 5.29
CA GLN A 91 -2.15 -2.85 6.62
C GLN A 91 -0.65 -2.65 6.87
N SER A 92 0.20 -2.88 5.86
CA SER A 92 1.64 -2.63 5.96
C SER A 92 1.95 -1.15 6.20
N LYS A 93 1.24 -0.25 5.49
CA LYS A 93 1.33 1.20 5.68
C LYS A 93 0.94 1.62 7.10
N GLU A 94 -0.19 1.11 7.59
CA GLU A 94 -0.68 1.41 8.95
C GLU A 94 0.33 0.97 10.01
N GLN A 95 0.91 -0.23 9.89
CA GLN A 95 1.93 -0.70 10.80
C GLN A 95 3.19 0.18 10.85
N ILE A 96 3.62 0.73 9.71
CA ILE A 96 4.74 1.69 9.67
C ILE A 96 4.36 2.95 10.44
N LEU A 97 3.17 3.51 10.17
CA LEU A 97 2.71 4.74 10.80
C LEU A 97 2.55 4.61 12.31
N GLU A 98 1.96 3.51 12.79
CA GLU A 98 1.84 3.21 14.22
C GLU A 98 3.21 3.14 14.89
N SER A 99 4.17 2.50 14.22
CA SER A 99 5.52 2.36 14.76
C SER A 99 6.30 3.67 14.76
N MET A 100 6.06 4.57 13.79
CA MET A 100 6.61 5.92 13.79
C MET A 100 6.06 6.76 14.96
N GLN A 101 4.78 6.61 15.31
CA GLN A 101 4.18 7.30 16.45
C GLN A 101 4.68 6.75 17.80
N ALA A 102 5.02 5.46 17.86
CA ALA A 102 5.58 4.82 19.05
C ALA A 102 7.07 5.14 19.25
N ALA A 103 7.78 5.65 18.24
CA ALA A 103 9.16 6.08 18.38
C ALA A 103 9.23 7.31 19.31
N PRO A 104 10.10 7.32 20.33
CA PRO A 104 10.20 8.45 21.25
C PRO A 104 10.51 9.72 20.46
N SER A 105 9.65 10.73 20.58
CA SER A 105 9.81 11.95 19.80
C SER A 105 11.16 12.63 20.12
N PRO A 106 11.86 13.21 19.13
CA PRO A 106 13.04 14.04 19.39
C PRO A 106 12.72 15.38 20.07
N THR A 107 11.53 15.55 20.66
CA THR A 107 11.07 16.81 21.25
C THR A 107 11.63 17.00 22.68
N LYS A 108 12.95 16.82 22.85
CA LYS A 108 13.69 17.15 24.08
C LYS A 108 14.97 17.95 23.82
N LEU A 109 15.05 18.70 22.71
CA LEU A 109 16.15 19.64 22.44
C LEU A 109 15.66 21.03 22.00
N MET A 110 14.57 21.52 22.59
CA MET A 110 14.28 22.95 22.63
C MET A 110 14.01 23.30 24.10
N GLN A 111 15.09 23.42 24.87
CA GLN A 111 15.10 24.10 26.17
C GLN A 111 15.39 25.59 25.93
#